data_AF-A0A2D4F668-F1
#
_entry.id   AF-A0A2D4F668-F1
#
_cell.length_a   1.000
_cell.length_b   1.000
_cell.length_c   1.000
_cell.angle_alpha   90.00
_cell.angle_beta   90.00
_cell.angle_gamma   90.00
#
_symmetry.space_group_name_H-M   'P 1'
#
loop_
_entity.id
_entity.type
_entity.pdbx_description
1 polymer ?
#
loop_
_entity_poly.entity_id
_entity_poly.type
_entity_poly.pdbx_seq_one_letter_code
_entity_poly.pdbx_strand_id
1 'polypeptide(L)'
;NNWHQEFARFVPRFKVLPYWGNPNDRKVIRKFWSQKTLYTQDASFHVVITSYQLVVQDVKYFQRVKWQYMVLDEAQALKSSSSVRWKILLQFQCRNRLLLTGTPIQNTMAELWALLHFIMPT
;
A
#
# COMPACT_ATOMS: atom_id res chain seq x y z
N ASN A 1 -6.69 -14.77 -1.11
CA ASN A 1 -5.57 -13.82 -1.03
C ASN A 1 -4.61 -14.27 0.06
N ASN A 2 -3.40 -14.68 -0.32
CA ASN A 2 -2.43 -15.31 0.59
C ASN A 2 -2.16 -14.42 1.82
N TRP A 3 -1.88 -13.14 1.62
CA TRP A 3 -1.68 -12.16 2.68
C TRP A 3 -2.80 -12.14 3.74
N HIS A 4 -4.07 -12.23 3.32
CA HIS A 4 -5.19 -12.24 4.28
C HIS A 4 -5.19 -13.50 5.16
N GLN A 5 -4.84 -14.66 4.60
CA GLN A 5 -4.71 -15.91 5.37
C GLN A 5 -3.52 -15.84 6.33
N GLU A 6 -2.40 -15.30 5.89
CA GLU A 6 -1.21 -15.16 6.75
C GLU A 6 -1.45 -14.18 7.91
N PHE A 7 -2.15 -13.06 7.69
CA PHE A 7 -2.53 -12.18 8.80
C PHE A 7 -3.48 -12.88 9.78
N ALA A 8 -4.46 -13.65 9.29
CA ALA A 8 -5.36 -14.40 10.15
C ALA A 8 -4.61 -15.46 10.98
N ARG A 9 -3.56 -16.06 10.40
CA ARG A 9 -2.73 -17.06 11.07
C ARG A 9 -1.77 -16.47 12.09
N PHE A 10 -1.01 -15.44 11.70
CA PHE A 10 0.09 -14.91 12.52
C PHE A 10 -0.34 -13.77 13.45
N VAL A 11 -1.35 -12.97 13.07
CA VAL A 11 -1.79 -11.80 13.84
C VAL A 11 -3.33 -11.69 13.84
N PRO A 12 -4.07 -12.66 14.42
CA PRO A 12 -5.53 -12.71 14.34
C PRO A 12 -6.25 -11.53 15.00
N ARG A 13 -5.57 -10.80 15.91
CA ARG A 13 -6.11 -9.59 16.54
C ARG A 13 -6.24 -8.41 15.57
N PHE A 14 -5.51 -8.42 14.47
CA PHE A 14 -5.53 -7.32 13.50
C PHE A 14 -6.75 -7.44 12.60
N LYS A 15 -7.56 -6.39 12.60
CA LYS A 15 -8.65 -6.21 11.63
C LYS A 15 -8.07 -5.90 10.24
N VAL A 16 -8.06 -6.90 9.37
CA VAL A 16 -7.60 -6.78 7.98
C VAL A 16 -8.77 -6.45 7.07
N LEU A 17 -8.61 -5.42 6.25
CA LEU A 17 -9.60 -4.93 5.31
C LEU A 17 -9.13 -5.18 3.87
N PRO A 18 -9.61 -6.24 3.21
CA PRO A 18 -9.30 -6.48 1.81
C PRO A 18 -10.07 -5.48 0.92
N TYR A 19 -9.36 -4.66 0.15
CA TYR A 19 -9.92 -3.63 -0.73
C TYR A 19 -10.00 -4.16 -2.16
N TRP A 20 -11.12 -4.79 -2.49
CA TRP A 20 -11.41 -5.39 -3.80
C TRP A 20 -12.88 -5.19 -4.16
N GLY A 21 -13.28 -5.71 -5.32
CA GLY A 21 -14.68 -5.69 -5.77
C GLY A 21 -15.01 -4.50 -6.68
N ASN A 22 -16.30 -4.33 -6.93
CA ASN A 22 -16.80 -3.33 -7.86
C ASN A 22 -16.77 -1.91 -7.21
N PRO A 23 -17.06 -0.83 -7.96
CA PRO A 23 -17.09 0.53 -7.40
C PRO A 23 -18.06 0.72 -6.23
N ASN A 24 -19.18 -0.01 -6.19
CA ASN A 24 -20.18 0.07 -5.13
C ASN A 24 -19.67 -0.60 -3.85
N ASP A 25 -19.07 -1.78 -3.95
CA ASP A 25 -18.44 -2.48 -2.81
C ASP A 25 -17.37 -1.60 -2.17
N ARG A 26 -16.48 -1.03 -3.01
CA ARG A 26 -15.43 -0.10 -2.57
C ARG A 26 -16.00 1.15 -1.91
N LYS A 27 -17.16 1.65 -2.37
CA LYS A 27 -17.84 2.79 -1.73
C LYS A 27 -18.28 2.44 -0.31
N VAL A 28 -18.75 1.22 -0.06
CA VAL A 28 -19.10 0.75 1.28
C VAL A 28 -17.85 0.60 2.15
N ILE A 29 -16.79 -0.03 1.62
CA ILE A 29 -15.51 -0.20 2.34
C ILE A 29 -14.94 1.15 2.79
N ARG A 30 -14.99 2.17 1.94
CA ARG A 30 -14.49 3.52 2.25
C ARG A 30 -15.25 4.22 3.39
N LYS A 31 -16.48 3.80 3.73
CA LYS A 31 -17.19 4.35 4.91
C LYS A 31 -16.46 4.06 6.21
N PHE A 32 -15.68 2.98 6.26
CA PHE A 32 -14.91 2.59 7.43
C PHE A 32 -13.61 3.40 7.60
N TRP A 33 -13.26 4.29 6.68
CA TRP A 33 -12.02 5.08 6.71
C TRP A 33 -12.12 6.35 7.57
N SER A 34 -12.82 6.25 8.71
CA SER A 34 -12.96 7.34 9.66
C SER A 34 -11.64 7.61 10.38
N GLN A 35 -11.09 8.82 10.21
CA GLN A 35 -9.77 9.20 10.73
C GLN A 35 -9.67 9.23 12.26
N LYS A 36 -10.79 9.31 12.99
CA LYS A 36 -10.76 9.56 14.44
C LYS A 36 -10.14 8.42 15.26
N THR A 37 -10.19 7.18 14.78
CA THR A 37 -9.71 5.99 15.52
C THR A 37 -8.64 5.18 14.78
N LEU A 38 -8.12 5.69 13.66
CA LEU A 38 -7.33 4.94 12.67
C LEU A 38 -5.95 4.44 13.17
N TYR A 39 -5.54 4.77 14.39
CA TYR A 39 -4.26 4.38 15.00
C TYR A 39 -4.40 3.70 16.36
N THR A 40 -5.62 3.37 16.78
CA THR A 40 -5.88 2.69 18.07
C THR A 40 -6.31 1.24 17.84
N GLN A 41 -6.35 0.45 18.92
CA GLN A 41 -6.85 -0.93 18.84
C GLN A 41 -8.33 -1.01 18.43
N ASP A 42 -9.08 0.07 18.68
CA ASP A 42 -10.49 0.21 18.31
C ASP A 42 -10.70 0.71 16.89
N ALA A 43 -9.62 0.83 16.10
CA ALA A 43 -9.73 1.18 14.69
C ALA A 43 -10.71 0.24 13.96
N SER A 44 -11.40 0.80 12.97
CA SER A 44 -12.26 0.03 12.06
C SER A 44 -11.45 -0.98 11.24
N PHE A 45 -10.19 -0.66 10.94
CA PHE A 45 -9.21 -1.55 10.34
C PHE A 45 -7.80 -1.17 10.80
N HIS A 46 -6.90 -2.15 10.76
CA HIS A 46 -5.46 -1.95 11.03
C HIS A 46 -4.64 -2.10 9.75
N VAL A 47 -5.07 -2.98 8.84
CA VAL A 47 -4.34 -3.29 7.61
C VAL A 47 -5.30 -3.21 6.44
N VAL A 48 -4.89 -2.55 5.35
CA VAL A 48 -5.60 -2.59 4.06
C VAL A 48 -4.76 -3.37 3.07
N ILE A 49 -5.37 -4.38 2.43
CA ILE A 49 -4.71 -5.17 1.38
C ILE A 49 -5.38 -4.84 0.06
N THR A 50 -4.59 -4.40 -0.92
CA THR A 50 -5.08 -3.93 -2.23
C THR A 50 -4.04 -4.21 -3.32
N SER A 51 -4.42 -4.08 -4.59
CA SER A 51 -3.48 -4.16 -5.71
C SER A 51 -2.99 -2.79 -6.15
N TYR A 52 -1.85 -2.78 -6.83
CA TYR A 52 -1.30 -1.59 -7.47
C TYR A 52 -2.30 -0.86 -8.39
N GLN A 53 -3.10 -1.61 -9.15
CA GLN A 53 -4.07 -1.01 -10.07
C GLN A 53 -5.19 -0.29 -9.32
N LEU A 54 -5.73 -0.90 -8.26
CA LEU A 54 -6.79 -0.30 -7.45
C LEU A 54 -6.31 0.95 -6.71
N VAL A 55 -5.07 0.96 -6.22
CA VAL A 55 -4.48 2.14 -5.57
C VAL A 55 -4.38 3.32 -6.54
N VAL A 56 -3.95 3.07 -7.78
CA VAL A 56 -3.87 4.11 -8.82
C VAL A 56 -5.27 4.64 -9.19
N GLN A 57 -6.25 3.74 -9.34
CA GLN A 57 -7.62 4.12 -9.68
C GLN A 57 -8.31 4.95 -8.58
N ASP A 58 -8.10 4.58 -7.32
CA ASP A 58 -8.76 5.21 -6.16
C ASP A 58 -7.83 6.13 -5.36
N VAL A 59 -6.76 6.63 -5.96
CA VAL A 59 -5.70 7.42 -5.31
C VAL A 59 -6.24 8.53 -4.40
N LYS A 60 -7.28 9.24 -4.84
CA LYS A 60 -7.91 10.36 -4.11
C LYS A 60 -8.43 9.96 -2.73
N TYR A 61 -8.80 8.70 -2.54
CA TYR A 61 -9.28 8.18 -1.26
C TYR A 61 -8.11 7.74 -0.37
N PHE A 62 -7.14 7.02 -0.94
CA PHE A 62 -5.90 6.61 -0.26
C PHE A 62 -5.08 7.81 0.25
N GLN A 63 -5.07 8.93 -0.48
CA GLN A 63 -4.34 10.15 -0.09
C GLN A 63 -4.95 10.87 1.12
N ARG A 64 -6.23 10.61 1.46
CA ARG A 64 -6.87 11.21 2.63
C ARG A 64 -6.43 10.57 3.94
N VAL A 65 -5.81 9.38 3.88
CA VAL A 65 -5.34 8.67 5.07
C VAL A 65 -3.85 8.92 5.23
N LYS A 66 -3.41 9.23 6.45
CA LYS A 66 -1.99 9.32 6.79
C LYS A 66 -1.49 7.94 7.17
N TRP A 67 -0.83 7.26 6.25
CA TRP A 67 -0.36 5.90 6.45
C TRP A 67 0.89 5.89 7.34
N GLN A 68 0.97 4.95 8.28
CA GLN A 68 2.20 4.76 9.05
C GLN A 68 3.19 3.85 8.31
N TYR A 69 2.67 2.83 7.64
CA TYR A 69 3.45 1.87 6.88
C TYR A 69 2.84 1.66 5.49
N MET A 70 3.72 1.58 4.49
CA MET A 70 3.40 1.13 3.15
C MET A 70 4.31 -0.05 2.84
N VAL A 71 3.72 -1.22 2.65
CA VAL A 71 4.43 -2.44 2.24
C VAL A 71 4.09 -2.73 0.80
N LEU A 72 5.11 -2.81 -0.05
CA LEU A 72 4.97 -3.01 -1.48
C LEU A 72 5.60 -4.35 -1.83
N ASP A 73 4.74 -5.31 -2.07
CA ASP A 73 5.11 -6.65 -2.50
C ASP A 73 5.40 -6.66 -4.00
N GLU A 74 6.31 -7.53 -4.42
CA GLU A 74 6.84 -7.60 -5.78
C GLU A 74 7.28 -6.22 -6.32
N ALA A 75 8.12 -5.53 -5.54
CA ALA A 75 8.56 -4.15 -5.79
C ALA A 75 9.27 -3.96 -7.14
N GLN A 76 9.66 -5.04 -7.84
CA GLN A 76 10.06 -4.95 -9.25
C GLN A 76 9.00 -4.28 -10.15
N ALA A 77 7.72 -4.26 -9.74
CA ALA A 77 6.67 -3.52 -10.43
C ALA A 77 6.86 -1.99 -10.41
N LEU A 78 7.84 -1.48 -9.65
CA LEU A 78 8.17 -0.07 -9.46
C LEU A 78 9.55 0.32 -10.04
N LYS A 79 10.13 -0.55 -10.87
CA LYS A 79 11.45 -0.35 -11.52
C LYS A 79 11.60 0.94 -12.33
N SER A 80 10.49 1.54 -12.77
CA SER A 80 10.51 2.76 -13.58
C SER A 80 9.94 3.96 -12.81
N SER A 81 10.82 4.92 -12.51
CA SER A 81 10.48 6.21 -11.88
C SER A 81 9.61 7.10 -12.77
N SER A 82 9.60 6.87 -14.09
CA SER A 82 8.71 7.59 -15.00
C SER A 82 7.27 7.10 -14.95
N SER A 83 7.03 5.91 -14.37
CA SER A 83 5.69 5.32 -14.34
C SER A 83 4.70 6.11 -13.49
N VAL A 84 3.46 6.19 -13.95
CA VAL A 84 2.36 6.87 -13.24
C VAL A 84 2.15 6.24 -11.86
N ARG A 85 2.26 4.92 -11.76
CA ARG A 85 2.13 4.16 -10.51
C ARG A 85 3.20 4.57 -9.49
N TRP A 86 4.45 4.67 -9.91
CA TRP A 86 5.56 5.10 -9.04
C TRP A 86 5.33 6.52 -8.52
N LYS A 87 5.00 7.46 -9.41
CA LYS A 87 4.74 8.87 -9.05
C LYS A 87 3.58 9.01 -8.07
N ILE A 88 2.48 8.29 -8.31
CA ILE A 88 1.32 8.29 -7.42
C ILE A 88 1.68 7.71 -6.05
N LEU A 89 2.37 6.57 -6.03
CA LEU A 89 2.74 5.92 -4.77
C LEU A 89 3.70 6.78 -3.94
N LEU A 90 4.62 7.49 -4.59
CA LEU A 90 5.55 8.40 -3.95
C LEU A 90 4.83 9.58 -3.25
N GLN A 91 3.69 10.02 -3.78
CA GLN A 91 2.92 11.15 -3.22
C GLN A 91 2.11 10.79 -1.97
N PHE A 92 1.99 9.52 -1.60
CA PHE A 92 1.25 9.16 -0.39
C PHE A 92 1.99 9.63 0.87
N GLN A 93 1.22 10.23 1.78
CA GLN A 93 1.67 10.52 3.14
C GLN A 93 1.88 9.21 3.89
N CYS A 94 3.12 8.75 3.94
CA CYS A 94 3.52 7.52 4.59
C CYS A 94 4.83 7.71 5.36
N ARG A 95 4.85 7.34 6.64
CA ARG A 95 6.04 7.48 7.50
C ARG A 95 7.13 6.48 7.12
N ASN A 96 6.76 5.20 7.00
CA ASN A 96 7.70 4.11 6.76
C ASN A 96 7.32 3.34 5.48
N ARG A 97 8.29 3.07 4.61
CA ARG A 97 8.09 2.34 3.36
C ARG A 97 8.96 1.09 3.35
N LEU A 98 8.35 -0.05 3.06
CA LEU A 98 9.01 -1.35 2.94
C LEU A 98 8.78 -1.90 1.55
N LEU A 99 9.86 -2.20 0.83
CA LEU A 99 9.83 -2.84 -0.47
C LEU A 99 10.22 -4.31 -0.30
N LEU A 100 9.39 -5.22 -0.79
CA LEU A 100 9.67 -6.65 -0.85
C LEU A 100 9.79 -7.05 -2.31
N THR A 101 10.89 -7.69 -2.69
CA THR A 101 11.11 -8.17 -4.07
C THR A 101 11.77 -9.54 -4.04
N GLY A 102 11.20 -10.50 -4.76
CA GLY A 102 11.81 -11.81 -4.95
C GLY A 102 12.89 -11.80 -6.04
N THR A 103 12.91 -10.78 -6.90
CA THR A 103 13.89 -10.67 -7.97
C THR A 103 15.09 -9.82 -7.55
N PRO A 104 16.34 -10.27 -7.83
CA PRO A 104 17.53 -9.49 -7.52
C PRO A 104 17.55 -8.18 -8.32
N ILE A 105 17.96 -7.09 -7.67
CA ILE A 105 17.98 -5.71 -8.22
C ILE A 105 19.17 -5.53 -9.17
N GLN A 106 19.20 -6.29 -10.28
CA GLN A 106 20.40 -6.39 -11.12
C GLN A 106 20.33 -5.77 -12.52
N ASN A 107 19.18 -5.24 -12.98
CA ASN A 107 19.08 -4.92 -14.41
C ASN A 107 19.65 -3.55 -14.81
N THR A 108 19.50 -2.48 -14.02
CA THR A 108 20.14 -1.17 -14.30
C THR A 108 20.33 -0.30 -13.04
N MET A 109 21.29 0.63 -13.07
CA MET A 109 21.46 1.66 -12.03
C MET A 109 20.21 2.54 -11.86
N ALA A 110 19.47 2.77 -12.96
CA ALA A 110 18.22 3.53 -12.93
C ALA A 110 17.13 2.83 -12.11
N GLU A 111 17.02 1.50 -12.20
CA GLU A 111 16.09 0.71 -11.38
C GLU A 111 16.46 0.77 -9.89
N LEU A 112 17.75 0.61 -9.57
CA LEU A 112 18.23 0.71 -8.19
C LEU A 112 17.93 2.09 -7.60
N TRP A 113 18.24 3.15 -8.36
CA TRP A 113 17.95 4.52 -7.96
C TRP A 113 16.44 4.73 -7.75
N ALA A 114 15.58 4.22 -8.64
CA ALA A 114 14.14 4.36 -8.52
C ALA A 114 13.59 3.69 -7.25
N LEU A 115 14.15 2.55 -6.81
CA LEU A 115 13.76 1.86 -5.58
C LEU A 115 14.31 2.57 -4.33
N LEU A 116 15.57 2.98 -4.34
CA LEU A 116 16.19 3.70 -3.21
C LEU A 116 15.51 5.04 -2.95
N HIS A 117 15.32 5.83 -4.00
CA HIS A 117 14.64 7.13 -3.92
C HIS A 117 13.17 6.97 -3.49
N PHE A 118 12.55 5.83 -3.77
CA PHE A 118 11.18 5.56 -3.32
C PHE A 118 11.09 5.36 -1.79
N ILE A 119 12.07 4.68 -1.20
CA ILE A 119 12.13 4.44 0.27
C ILE A 119 12.51 5.73 0.99
N MET A 120 13.48 6.46 0.46
CA MET A 120 14.01 7.70 1.04
C MET A 120 14.00 8.81 -0.02
N PRO A 121 12.85 9.45 -0.26
CA PRO A 121 12.80 10.63 -1.10
C PRO A 121 13.55 11.76 -0.39
N THR A 122 14.60 12.28 -1.04
CA THR A 122 15.31 13.51 -0.64
C THR A 122 14.43 14.74 -0.75
#